data_AF-E0S5N5-F1
#
_entry.id   AF-E0S5N5-F1
#
_cell.length_a   1.000
_cell.length_b   1.000
_cell.length_c   1.000
_cell.angle_alpha   90.00
_cell.angle_beta   90.00
_cell.angle_gamma   90.00
#
_symmetry.space_group_name_H-M   'P 1'
#
loop_
_entity.id
_entity.type
_entity.pdbx_description
1 polymer ?
#
loop_
_entity_poly.entity_id
_entity_poly.type
_entity_poly.pdbx_seq_one_letter_code
_entity_poly.pdbx_strand_id
1 'polypeptide(L)'
;MGNKKDKEMVRCELENYVAVEIKNTSPNARQVDAIQKMISLPERNFDELVSDIVNEMRRRSNALSTTPETPMQRKLSRIHEDGFKSLILDLLLVMNQRSPEKGCSSENVHGLIDNLDKLISELKEDMMNEDKMVQDIYSSRNISEKLIMFIEYTRNVFGRNEEDVKIHEYMTKEVREYFDSQATDGPDLMAGVDVFLKKCDKSKYSNHPEYKYHRDNIQKLESMELEQEVKRNLIKSEVSQIYSIFVAENTSLKSAGEKQLELKVHGLVDILSKIKYEAEERRSVDAYDYLEEVINSSKDILELIESMKLKRNTHLDLLRAKIAALEQIHNRNGNEEPLFAMFSTIEAVKKALMDISNNQNQGNA
;
A
#
# COMPACT_ATOMS: atom_id res chain seq x y z
N MET A 1 48.72 19.73 -10.38
CA MET A 1 47.46 19.11 -9.90
C MET A 1 47.79 18.29 -8.65
N GLY A 2 47.83 18.95 -7.49
CA GLY A 2 47.89 18.31 -6.18
C GLY A 2 46.52 18.46 -5.52
N ASN A 3 46.09 17.41 -4.82
CA ASN A 3 44.73 17.10 -4.38
C ASN A 3 43.93 18.27 -3.78
N LYS A 4 42.87 18.68 -4.49
CA LYS A 4 41.82 19.56 -3.97
C LYS A 4 41.12 18.94 -2.73
N LYS A 5 40.97 17.62 -2.71
CA LYS A 5 40.44 16.84 -1.58
C LYS A 5 41.32 16.91 -0.33
N ASP A 6 42.65 16.98 -0.48
CA ASP A 6 43.58 17.01 0.65
C ASP A 6 43.58 18.40 1.31
N LYS A 7 43.44 19.47 0.53
CA LYS A 7 43.33 20.85 1.07
C LYS A 7 42.04 21.06 1.87
N GLU A 8 40.93 20.46 1.42
CA GLU A 8 39.64 20.51 2.14
C GLU A 8 39.67 19.69 3.43
N MET A 9 40.22 18.48 3.40
CA MET A 9 40.38 17.65 4.59
C MET A 9 41.24 18.36 5.65
N VAL A 10 42.33 19.00 5.23
CA VAL A 10 43.18 19.81 6.11
C VAL A 10 42.42 21.00 6.72
N ARG A 11 41.59 21.69 5.94
CA ARG A 11 40.75 22.79 6.43
C ARG A 11 39.78 22.30 7.51
N CYS A 12 39.05 21.21 7.25
CA CYS A 12 38.12 20.63 8.22
C CYS A 12 38.82 20.19 9.52
N GLU A 13 40.02 19.61 9.44
CA GLU A 13 40.80 19.25 10.63
C GLU A 13 41.17 20.47 11.49
N LEU A 14 41.62 21.55 10.84
CA LEU A 14 41.97 22.81 11.51
C LEU A 14 40.75 23.49 12.14
N GLU A 15 39.62 23.54 11.44
CA GLU A 15 38.35 24.11 11.93
C GLU A 15 37.83 23.34 13.14
N ASN A 16 37.87 22.01 13.12
CA ASN A 16 37.47 21.18 14.25
C ASN A 16 38.34 21.42 15.49
N TYR A 17 39.64 21.68 15.31
CA TYR A 17 40.55 21.93 16.42
C TYR A 17 40.26 23.26 17.15
N VAL A 18 39.80 24.28 16.43
CA VAL A 18 39.50 25.61 16.98
C VAL A 18 38.02 25.87 17.23
N ALA A 19 37.14 24.89 16.94
CA ALA A 19 35.67 25.03 16.97
C ALA A 19 35.10 25.59 18.28
N VAL A 20 35.76 25.37 19.43
CA VAL A 20 35.32 25.87 20.75
C VAL A 20 35.69 27.35 20.96
N GLU A 21 36.66 27.87 20.21
CA GLU A 21 37.19 29.25 20.33
C GLU A 21 36.67 30.21 19.25
N ILE A 22 35.80 29.76 18.35
CA ILE A 22 35.10 30.60 17.38
C ILE A 22 34.02 31.42 18.12
N LYS A 23 34.45 32.36 18.97
CA LYS A 23 33.62 33.49 19.38
C LYS A 23 34.05 34.68 18.54
N ASN A 24 33.06 35.28 17.88
CA ASN A 24 33.17 36.47 17.02
C ASN A 24 34.00 37.57 17.68
N THR A 25 35.31 37.56 17.45
CA THR A 25 36.22 38.59 17.94
C THR A 25 36.88 39.19 16.71
N SER A 26 36.64 40.48 16.48
CA SER A 26 37.24 41.21 15.36
C SER A 26 38.77 41.13 15.43
N PRO A 27 39.48 40.88 14.30
CA PRO A 27 40.94 40.78 14.31
C PRO A 27 41.57 42.05 14.87
N ASN A 28 42.49 41.91 15.82
CA ASN A 28 43.25 43.06 16.31
C ASN A 28 44.35 43.47 15.30
N ALA A 29 44.93 44.66 15.46
CA ALA A 29 45.92 45.20 14.51
C ALA A 29 47.15 44.30 14.29
N ARG A 30 47.51 43.45 15.27
CA ARG A 30 48.62 42.49 15.13
C ARG A 30 48.23 41.28 14.27
N GLN A 31 46.99 40.80 14.39
CA GLN A 31 46.45 39.74 13.55
C GLN A 31 46.33 40.19 12.10
N VAL A 32 45.89 41.43 11.86
CA VAL A 32 45.82 42.01 10.52
C VAL A 32 47.21 42.02 9.82
N ASP A 33 48.26 42.46 10.53
CA ASP A 33 49.63 42.45 10.00
C ASP A 33 50.17 41.03 9.76
N ALA A 34 49.87 40.08 10.66
CA ALA A 34 50.26 38.68 10.52
C ALA A 34 49.57 38.01 9.31
N ILE A 35 48.26 38.24 9.15
CA ILE A 35 47.46 37.79 8.01
C ILE A 35 48.03 38.36 6.70
N GLN A 36 48.34 39.66 6.67
CA GLN A 36 48.90 40.29 5.47
C GLN A 36 50.28 39.74 5.09
N LYS A 37 51.12 39.43 6.08
CA LYS A 37 52.39 38.73 5.86
C LYS A 37 52.17 37.32 5.30
N MET A 38 51.23 36.56 5.84
CA MET A 38 50.89 35.23 5.34
C MET A 38 50.31 35.25 3.93
N ILE A 39 49.50 36.26 3.58
CA ILE A 39 48.98 36.49 2.22
C ILE A 39 50.08 36.84 1.22
N SER A 40 51.23 37.34 1.66
CA SER A 40 52.35 37.66 0.76
C SER A 40 53.30 36.49 0.47
N LEU A 41 53.14 35.34 1.12
CA LEU A 41 54.06 34.18 0.96
C LEU A 41 53.91 33.50 -0.42
N PRO A 42 54.99 33.06 -1.09
CA PRO A 42 54.89 32.18 -2.24
C PRO A 42 54.06 30.91 -1.92
N GLU A 43 53.29 30.39 -2.88
CA GLU A 43 52.35 29.27 -2.66
C GLU A 43 53.02 28.05 -2.01
N ARG A 44 54.22 27.69 -2.48
CA ARG A 44 55.02 26.60 -1.90
C ARG A 44 55.34 26.82 -0.41
N ASN A 45 55.75 28.03 -0.04
CA ASN A 45 56.10 28.36 1.35
C ASN A 45 54.86 28.39 2.25
N PHE A 46 53.71 28.72 1.68
CA PHE A 46 52.43 28.70 2.38
C PHE A 46 51.92 27.26 2.58
N ASP A 47 52.00 26.41 1.57
CA ASP A 47 51.66 24.99 1.68
C ASP A 47 52.60 24.27 2.68
N GLU A 48 53.89 24.63 2.72
CA GLU A 48 54.84 24.15 3.75
C GLU A 48 54.44 24.62 5.17
N LEU A 49 54.01 25.88 5.32
CA LEU A 49 53.51 26.42 6.60
C LEU A 49 52.22 25.72 7.06
N VAL A 50 51.28 25.46 6.15
CA VAL A 50 50.05 24.70 6.42
C VAL A 50 50.40 23.30 6.91
N SER A 51 51.33 22.61 6.23
CA SER A 51 51.81 21.28 6.63
C SER A 51 52.43 21.28 8.04
N ASP A 52 53.30 22.26 8.33
CA ASP A 52 53.93 22.39 9.65
C ASP A 52 52.91 22.63 10.78
N ILE A 53 51.85 23.42 10.52
CA ILE A 53 50.78 23.69 11.48
C ILE A 53 49.90 22.46 11.70
N VAL A 54 49.52 21.75 10.63
CA VAL A 54 48.73 20.50 10.75
C VAL A 54 49.50 19.43 11.51
N ASN A 55 50.80 19.28 11.24
CA ASN A 55 51.64 18.32 11.96
C ASN A 55 51.75 18.66 13.44
N GLU A 56 51.90 19.94 13.79
CA GLU A 56 51.92 20.39 15.18
C GLU A 56 50.56 20.19 15.88
N MET A 57 49.45 20.48 15.20
CA MET A 57 48.09 20.24 15.71
C MET A 57 47.86 18.76 16.02
N ARG A 58 48.23 17.86 15.09
CA ARG A 58 48.13 16.41 15.28
C ARG A 58 49.05 15.93 16.41
N ARG A 59 50.25 16.52 16.57
CA ARG A 59 51.16 16.23 17.69
C ARG A 59 50.54 16.60 19.05
N ARG A 60 49.90 17.77 19.15
CA ARG A 60 49.21 18.22 20.37
C ARG A 60 47.98 17.37 20.70
N SER A 61 47.28 16.89 19.68
CA SER A 61 46.06 16.07 19.82
C SER A 61 46.35 14.62 20.22
N ASN A 62 47.42 14.00 19.70
CA ASN A 62 47.62 12.55 19.79
C ASN A 62 48.71 12.09 20.77
N ALA A 63 49.33 12.98 21.55
CA ALA A 63 50.34 12.67 22.58
C ALA A 63 51.47 11.71 22.16
N LEU A 64 51.70 11.52 20.87
CA LEU A 64 52.78 10.70 20.32
C LEU A 64 53.96 11.60 19.97
N SER A 65 55.13 11.20 20.47
CA SER A 65 56.39 11.92 20.44
C SER A 65 57.01 11.97 19.04
N THR A 66 56.48 12.81 18.16
CA THR A 66 57.26 13.25 16.99
C THR A 66 58.10 14.45 17.40
N THR A 67 59.42 14.25 17.40
CA THR A 67 60.37 15.30 17.77
C THR A 67 60.38 16.37 16.69
N PRO A 68 60.28 17.68 17.01
CA PRO A 68 60.27 18.72 15.98
C PRO A 68 61.56 18.72 15.14
N GLU A 69 61.44 18.36 13.86
CA GLU A 69 62.59 18.14 12.97
C GLU A 69 63.04 19.45 12.33
N THR A 70 62.11 20.37 12.03
CA THR A 70 62.41 21.64 11.37
C THR A 70 62.52 22.81 12.37
N PRO A 71 63.27 23.88 12.04
CA PRO A 71 63.31 25.10 12.85
C PRO A 71 61.93 25.75 13.04
N MET A 72 61.02 25.59 12.07
CA MET A 72 59.66 26.11 12.14
C MET A 72 58.81 25.28 13.10
N GLN A 73 58.85 23.95 13.02
CA GLN A 73 58.16 23.06 13.96
C GLN A 73 58.61 23.30 15.41
N ARG A 74 59.91 23.55 15.63
CA ARG A 74 60.44 23.94 16.96
C ARG A 74 59.92 25.29 17.45
N LYS A 75 59.60 26.21 16.55
CA LYS A 75 58.96 27.49 16.91
C LYS A 75 57.49 27.27 17.25
N LEU A 76 56.76 26.52 16.43
CA LEU A 76 55.35 26.19 16.64
C LEU A 76 55.13 25.41 17.95
N SER A 77 56.03 24.49 18.29
CA SER A 77 55.97 23.71 19.53
C SER A 77 56.16 24.55 20.81
N ARG A 78 56.71 25.77 20.70
CA ARG A 78 56.93 26.68 21.83
C ARG A 78 55.77 27.66 22.02
N ILE A 79 54.82 27.73 21.08
CA ILE A 79 53.65 28.60 21.18
C ILE A 79 52.66 27.98 22.16
N HIS A 80 52.15 28.76 23.10
CA HIS A 80 51.11 28.28 24.02
C HIS A 80 49.82 27.98 23.26
N GLU A 81 48.97 27.11 23.81
CA GLU A 81 47.76 26.62 23.13
C GLU A 81 46.88 27.72 22.52
N ASP A 82 46.54 28.75 23.28
CA ASP A 82 45.71 29.86 22.81
C ASP A 82 46.37 30.65 21.66
N GLY A 83 47.70 30.82 21.73
CA GLY A 83 48.47 31.47 20.67
C GLY A 83 48.57 30.61 19.42
N PHE A 84 48.57 29.29 19.57
CA PHE A 84 48.60 28.35 18.46
C PHE A 84 47.24 28.27 17.77
N LYS A 85 46.14 28.26 18.53
CA LYS A 85 44.78 28.35 17.98
C LYS A 85 44.51 29.68 17.28
N SER A 86 45.01 30.78 17.84
CA SER A 86 44.97 32.09 17.16
C SER A 86 45.68 32.06 15.80
N LEU A 87 46.83 31.39 15.72
CA LEU A 87 47.56 31.19 14.46
C LEU A 87 46.78 30.32 13.46
N ILE A 88 46.08 29.29 13.93
CA ILE A 88 45.20 28.47 13.07
C ILE A 88 44.05 29.31 12.51
N LEU A 89 43.43 30.17 13.32
CA LEU A 89 42.37 31.08 12.86
C LEU A 89 42.89 32.05 11.79
N ASP A 90 44.05 32.65 12.02
CA ASP A 90 44.69 33.54 11.04
C ASP A 90 45.04 32.77 9.75
N LEU A 91 45.51 31.52 9.85
CA LEU A 91 45.79 30.64 8.71
C LEU A 91 44.52 30.33 7.90
N LEU A 92 43.41 29.98 8.57
CA LEU A 92 42.13 29.67 7.93
C LEU A 92 41.59 30.86 7.14
N LEU A 93 41.70 32.08 7.69
CA LEU A 93 41.35 33.32 6.98
C LEU A 93 42.17 33.49 5.69
N VAL A 94 43.49 33.22 5.75
CA VAL A 94 44.37 33.32 4.58
C VAL A 94 44.09 32.21 3.57
N MET A 95 43.80 30.98 4.02
CA MET A 95 43.41 29.87 3.14
C MET A 95 42.13 30.21 2.37
N ASN A 96 41.16 30.85 3.02
CA ASN A 96 39.91 31.28 2.39
C ASN A 96 40.12 32.42 1.37
N GLN A 97 41.05 33.34 1.64
CA GLN A 97 41.38 34.41 0.70
C GLN A 97 42.21 33.97 -0.50
N ARG A 98 43.15 33.04 -0.32
CA ARG A 98 44.06 32.56 -1.38
C ARG A 98 43.43 31.57 -2.34
N SER A 99 42.46 30.80 -1.87
CA SER A 99 41.69 29.85 -2.66
C SER A 99 40.22 30.18 -2.52
N PRO A 100 39.72 31.26 -3.15
CA PRO A 100 38.29 31.48 -3.25
C PRO A 100 37.75 30.35 -4.12
N GLU A 101 37.17 29.32 -3.49
CA GLU A 101 36.40 28.36 -4.25
C GLU A 101 35.32 29.13 -5.02
N LYS A 102 35.03 28.74 -6.26
CA LYS A 102 33.79 29.12 -6.92
C LYS A 102 32.64 28.74 -5.99
N GLY A 103 32.13 29.70 -5.24
CA GLY A 103 31.06 29.51 -4.26
C GLY A 103 31.31 30.10 -2.87
N CYS A 104 32.56 30.38 -2.49
CA CYS A 104 32.86 30.90 -1.14
C CYS A 104 33.67 32.21 -1.21
N SER A 105 33.01 33.31 -1.57
CA SER A 105 33.51 34.64 -1.18
C SER A 105 33.02 34.95 0.23
N SER A 106 33.94 35.22 1.15
CA SER A 106 33.68 35.58 2.55
C SER A 106 33.07 36.98 2.75
N GLU A 107 32.35 37.52 1.76
CA GLU A 107 31.75 38.86 1.85
C GLU A 107 30.31 38.99 1.36
N ASN A 108 29.60 37.90 1.06
CA ASN A 108 28.19 38.05 0.70
C ASN A 108 27.30 37.06 1.44
N VAL A 109 26.96 37.42 2.68
CA VAL A 109 25.76 36.91 3.36
C VAL A 109 24.57 37.01 2.40
N HIS A 110 24.48 38.05 1.55
CA HIS A 110 23.45 38.12 0.51
C HIS A 110 23.56 37.05 -0.58
N GLY A 111 24.76 36.65 -1.01
CA GLY A 111 24.92 35.52 -1.94
C GLY A 111 24.60 34.17 -1.30
N LEU A 112 24.88 34.01 0.00
CA LEU A 112 24.44 32.84 0.78
C LEU A 112 22.92 32.85 1.00
N ILE A 113 22.33 34.03 1.24
CA ILE A 113 20.87 34.22 1.32
C ILE A 113 20.23 33.93 -0.04
N ASP A 114 20.78 34.41 -1.14
CA ASP A 114 20.27 34.13 -2.50
C ASP A 114 20.37 32.64 -2.83
N ASN A 115 21.47 31.98 -2.43
CA ASN A 115 21.61 30.53 -2.58
C ASN A 115 20.65 29.76 -1.68
N LEU A 116 20.41 30.23 -0.45
CA LEU A 116 19.39 29.67 0.45
C LEU A 116 17.98 29.89 -0.09
N ASP A 117 17.68 31.06 -0.64
CA ASP A 117 16.39 31.40 -1.24
C ASP A 117 16.16 30.57 -2.51
N LYS A 118 17.20 30.34 -3.30
CA LYS A 118 17.16 29.43 -4.45
C LYS A 118 16.94 27.98 -4.02
N LEU A 119 17.68 27.49 -3.01
CA LEU A 119 17.48 26.16 -2.43
C LEU A 119 16.08 26.00 -1.84
N ILE A 120 15.58 27.00 -1.11
CA ILE A 120 14.23 27.03 -0.55
C ILE A 120 13.19 27.03 -1.67
N SER A 121 13.44 27.73 -2.78
CA SER A 121 12.54 27.76 -3.94
C SER A 121 12.51 26.42 -4.66
N GLU A 122 13.67 25.79 -4.87
CA GLU A 122 13.80 24.45 -5.44
C GLU A 122 13.11 23.40 -4.55
N LEU A 123 13.33 23.45 -3.23
CA LEU A 123 12.66 22.58 -2.26
C LEU A 123 11.14 22.80 -2.22
N LYS A 124 10.67 24.04 -2.36
CA LYS A 124 9.24 24.35 -2.45
C LYS A 124 8.63 23.84 -3.75
N GLU A 125 9.33 23.98 -4.86
CA GLU A 125 8.88 23.48 -6.16
C GLU A 125 8.82 21.95 -6.16
N ASP A 126 9.83 21.28 -5.59
CA ASP A 126 9.83 19.83 -5.39
C ASP A 126 8.69 19.39 -4.48
N MET A 127 8.48 20.06 -3.34
CA MET A 127 7.37 19.75 -2.43
C MET A 127 6.00 20.00 -3.10
N MET A 128 5.83 21.08 -3.88
CA MET A 128 4.60 21.34 -4.62
C MET A 128 4.37 20.31 -5.74
N ASN A 129 5.44 19.84 -6.39
CA ASN A 129 5.35 18.78 -7.40
C ASN A 129 5.03 17.43 -6.77
N GLU A 130 5.62 17.11 -5.62
CA GLU A 130 5.28 15.93 -4.82
C GLU A 130 3.82 16.00 -4.35
N ASP A 131 3.40 17.12 -3.76
CA ASP A 131 2.01 17.34 -3.34
C ASP A 131 1.04 17.22 -4.51
N LYS A 132 1.37 17.79 -5.67
CA LYS A 132 0.57 17.65 -6.89
C LYS A 132 0.49 16.21 -7.35
N MET A 133 1.60 15.48 -7.36
CA MET A 133 1.62 14.08 -7.78
C MET A 133 0.86 13.18 -6.80
N VAL A 134 0.96 13.46 -5.50
CA VAL A 134 0.14 12.84 -4.45
C VAL A 134 -1.33 13.14 -4.68
N GLN A 135 -1.71 14.40 -4.96
CA GLN A 135 -3.08 14.78 -5.29
C GLN A 135 -3.59 14.11 -6.56
N ASP A 136 -2.77 13.98 -7.60
CA ASP A 136 -3.12 13.30 -8.85
C ASP A 136 -3.37 11.80 -8.59
N ILE A 137 -2.53 11.14 -7.78
CA ILE A 137 -2.72 9.75 -7.32
C ILE A 137 -4.00 9.62 -6.48
N TYR A 138 -4.26 10.55 -5.56
CA TYR A 138 -5.49 10.53 -4.75
C TYR A 138 -6.74 10.76 -5.60
N SER A 139 -6.65 11.65 -6.59
CA SER A 139 -7.76 12.09 -7.44
C SER A 139 -8.12 11.12 -8.57
N SER A 140 -7.18 10.29 -9.03
CA SER A 140 -7.52 9.22 -9.96
C SER A 140 -8.60 8.31 -9.35
N ARG A 141 -9.55 7.87 -10.17
CA ARG A 141 -10.61 6.93 -9.75
C ARG A 141 -10.29 5.49 -10.12
N ASN A 142 -9.26 5.28 -10.95
CA ASN A 142 -8.88 3.98 -11.47
C ASN A 142 -7.69 3.45 -10.66
N ILE A 143 -7.86 2.28 -10.03
CA ILE A 143 -6.83 1.71 -9.15
C ILE A 143 -5.57 1.25 -9.92
N SER A 144 -5.74 0.80 -11.16
CA SER A 144 -4.63 0.48 -12.06
C SER A 144 -3.84 1.74 -12.40
N GLU A 145 -4.53 2.82 -12.72
CA GLU A 145 -3.93 4.12 -13.00
C GLU A 145 -3.20 4.68 -11.76
N LYS A 146 -3.78 4.56 -10.55
CA LYS A 146 -3.11 4.91 -9.29
C LYS A 146 -1.82 4.15 -9.07
N LEU A 147 -1.84 2.84 -9.30
CA LEU A 147 -0.66 2.00 -9.08
C LEU A 147 0.44 2.31 -10.09
N ILE A 148 0.08 2.59 -11.35
CA ILE A 148 1.02 3.04 -12.38
C ILE A 148 1.60 4.41 -12.05
N MET A 149 0.77 5.38 -11.66
CA MET A 149 1.23 6.72 -11.24
C MET A 149 2.17 6.65 -10.03
N PHE A 150 1.89 5.73 -9.09
CA PHE A 150 2.77 5.48 -7.94
C PHE A 150 4.12 4.88 -8.36
N ILE A 151 4.13 3.90 -9.26
CA ILE A 151 5.37 3.30 -9.77
C ILE A 151 6.19 4.32 -10.57
N GLU A 152 5.53 5.19 -11.35
CA GLU A 152 6.18 6.28 -12.07
C GLU A 152 6.75 7.34 -11.12
N TYR A 153 6.03 7.65 -10.03
CA TYR A 153 6.54 8.53 -8.97
C TYR A 153 7.82 7.97 -8.36
N THR A 154 7.81 6.72 -7.88
CA THR A 154 9.00 6.13 -7.26
C THR A 154 10.14 5.97 -8.27
N ARG A 155 9.84 5.67 -9.54
CA ARG A 155 10.85 5.66 -10.61
C ARG A 155 11.51 7.02 -10.79
N ASN A 156 10.74 8.11 -10.74
CA ASN A 156 11.26 9.47 -10.87
C ASN A 156 12.12 9.86 -9.67
N VAL A 157 11.74 9.47 -8.45
CA VAL A 157 12.54 9.68 -7.24
C VAL A 157 13.89 8.96 -7.33
N PHE A 158 13.88 7.69 -7.73
CA PHE A 158 15.11 6.90 -7.89
C PHE A 158 15.99 7.43 -9.03
N GLY A 159 15.37 7.88 -10.13
CA GLY A 159 16.08 8.49 -11.25
C GLY A 159 16.76 9.82 -10.88
N ARG A 160 16.13 10.65 -10.05
CA ARG A 160 16.75 11.88 -9.51
C ARG A 160 17.97 11.60 -8.64
N ASN A 161 17.99 10.44 -7.97
CA ASN A 161 19.10 10.00 -7.12
C ASN A 161 20.16 9.17 -7.87
N GLU A 162 20.08 9.08 -9.20
CA GLU A 162 20.97 8.25 -10.04
C GLU A 162 20.96 6.75 -9.64
N GLU A 163 19.85 6.26 -9.09
CA GLU A 163 19.67 4.87 -8.67
C GLU A 163 19.10 3.98 -9.79
N ASP A 164 19.25 2.65 -9.67
CA ASP A 164 18.78 1.69 -10.69
C ASP A 164 17.24 1.63 -10.74
N VAL A 165 16.68 1.95 -11.92
CA VAL A 165 15.23 1.98 -12.17
C VAL A 165 14.68 0.69 -12.79
N LYS A 166 15.50 -0.34 -13.05
CA LYS A 166 15.05 -1.61 -13.67
C LYS A 166 13.93 -2.32 -12.91
N ILE A 167 13.93 -2.21 -11.58
CA ILE A 167 12.86 -2.79 -10.76
C ILE A 167 11.50 -2.14 -11.05
N HIS A 168 11.49 -0.84 -11.34
CA HIS A 168 10.27 -0.09 -11.68
C HIS A 168 9.75 -0.45 -13.07
N GLU A 169 10.65 -0.70 -14.03
CA GLU A 169 10.29 -1.21 -15.35
C GLU A 169 9.67 -2.61 -15.26
N TYR A 170 10.25 -3.47 -14.43
CA TYR A 170 9.70 -4.78 -14.12
C TYR A 170 8.34 -4.70 -13.43
N MET A 171 8.19 -3.87 -12.39
CA MET A 171 6.92 -3.65 -11.70
C MET A 171 5.85 -3.07 -12.63
N THR A 172 6.19 -2.12 -13.50
CA THR A 172 5.26 -1.56 -14.48
C THR A 172 4.76 -2.65 -15.43
N LYS A 173 5.66 -3.52 -15.88
CA LYS A 173 5.32 -4.65 -16.76
C LYS A 173 4.41 -5.66 -16.05
N GLU A 174 4.80 -6.14 -14.87
CA GLU A 174 4.01 -7.12 -14.09
C GLU A 174 2.65 -6.55 -13.69
N VAL A 175 2.56 -5.26 -13.35
CA VAL A 175 1.30 -4.59 -13.02
C VAL A 175 0.39 -4.48 -14.24
N ARG A 176 0.95 -4.11 -15.40
CA ARG A 176 0.17 -4.10 -16.65
C ARG A 176 -0.30 -5.51 -16.99
N GLU A 177 0.57 -6.51 -16.96
CA GLU A 177 0.22 -7.91 -17.24
C GLU A 177 -0.78 -8.47 -16.21
N TYR A 178 -0.70 -8.08 -14.94
CA TYR A 178 -1.66 -8.41 -13.89
C TYR A 178 -3.02 -7.79 -14.15
N PHE A 179 -3.11 -6.49 -14.47
CA PHE A 179 -4.40 -5.88 -14.79
C PHE A 179 -4.98 -6.34 -16.13
N ASP A 180 -4.11 -6.62 -17.11
CA ASP A 180 -4.49 -7.22 -18.39
C ASP A 180 -5.01 -8.65 -18.21
N SER A 181 -4.53 -9.40 -17.21
CA SER A 181 -4.98 -10.75 -16.88
C SER A 181 -6.18 -10.80 -15.91
N GLN A 182 -6.32 -9.82 -15.01
CA GLN A 182 -7.43 -9.63 -14.07
C GLN A 182 -8.72 -9.09 -14.73
N ALA A 183 -8.70 -8.84 -16.04
CA ALA A 183 -9.92 -8.71 -16.84
C ALA A 183 -10.87 -9.92 -16.72
N THR A 184 -10.49 -11.00 -16.02
CA THR A 184 -11.26 -12.24 -15.85
C THR A 184 -12.16 -12.30 -14.60
N ASP A 185 -11.87 -11.72 -13.43
CA ASP A 185 -12.74 -11.86 -12.23
C ASP A 185 -12.86 -10.53 -11.44
N GLY A 186 -14.08 -10.02 -11.27
CA GLY A 186 -14.38 -8.61 -10.88
C GLY A 186 -13.93 -8.14 -9.48
N PRO A 187 -14.11 -6.85 -9.11
CA PRO A 187 -15.04 -5.87 -9.65
C PRO A 187 -14.33 -4.63 -10.23
N ASP A 188 -13.98 -4.70 -11.51
CA ASP A 188 -13.57 -3.51 -12.29
C ASP A 188 -14.54 -3.28 -13.46
N LEU A 189 -15.83 -3.39 -13.16
CA LEU A 189 -16.96 -3.26 -14.10
C LEU A 189 -17.10 -1.85 -14.72
N MET A 190 -16.21 -0.93 -14.38
CA MET A 190 -16.12 0.41 -14.96
C MET A 190 -15.00 0.55 -16.01
N ALA A 191 -14.11 -0.45 -16.17
CA ALA A 191 -12.89 -0.30 -16.97
C ALA A 191 -12.98 -0.87 -18.40
N GLY A 192 -14.08 -1.51 -18.80
CA GLY A 192 -14.24 -1.95 -20.19
C GLY A 192 -15.66 -2.42 -20.51
N VAL A 193 -16.45 -1.55 -21.15
CA VAL A 193 -17.82 -1.85 -21.60
C VAL A 193 -17.83 -3.07 -22.52
N ASP A 194 -16.86 -3.18 -23.43
CA ASP A 194 -16.69 -4.35 -24.31
C ASP A 194 -16.43 -5.66 -23.55
N VAL A 195 -15.62 -5.60 -22.50
CA VAL A 195 -15.28 -6.77 -21.69
C VAL A 195 -16.49 -7.21 -20.87
N PHE A 196 -17.21 -6.24 -20.31
CA PHE A 196 -18.46 -6.46 -19.62
C PHE A 196 -19.50 -7.14 -20.53
N LEU A 197 -19.75 -6.59 -21.71
CA LEU A 197 -20.70 -7.16 -22.66
C LEU A 197 -20.28 -8.56 -23.13
N LYS A 198 -18.99 -8.80 -23.39
CA LYS A 198 -18.49 -10.15 -23.74
C LYS A 198 -18.72 -11.17 -22.63
N LYS A 199 -18.62 -10.79 -21.36
CA LYS A 199 -18.95 -11.67 -20.23
C LYS A 199 -20.45 -11.92 -20.14
N CYS A 200 -21.26 -10.88 -20.34
CA CYS A 200 -22.72 -11.00 -20.34
C CYS A 200 -23.22 -11.88 -21.49
N ASP A 201 -22.61 -11.78 -22.67
CA ASP A 201 -22.89 -12.62 -23.85
C ASP A 201 -22.59 -14.10 -23.62
N LYS A 202 -21.64 -14.42 -22.73
CA LYS A 202 -21.30 -15.80 -22.33
C LYS A 202 -22.09 -16.29 -21.11
N SER A 203 -22.88 -15.41 -20.49
CA SER A 203 -23.67 -15.75 -19.32
C SER A 203 -25.00 -16.39 -19.70
N LYS A 204 -25.70 -16.96 -18.70
CA LYS A 204 -27.07 -17.46 -18.87
C LYS A 204 -28.08 -16.37 -19.28
N TYR A 205 -27.71 -15.10 -19.13
CA TYR A 205 -28.55 -13.94 -19.40
C TYR A 205 -28.40 -13.39 -20.83
N SER A 206 -27.54 -14.01 -21.65
CA SER A 206 -27.30 -13.60 -23.04
C SER A 206 -28.56 -13.56 -23.90
N ASN A 207 -29.58 -14.35 -23.54
CA ASN A 207 -30.86 -14.39 -24.23
C ASN A 207 -31.95 -13.49 -23.62
N HIS A 208 -31.67 -12.79 -22.51
CA HIS A 208 -32.66 -11.93 -21.86
C HIS A 208 -33.04 -10.75 -22.78
N PRO A 209 -34.34 -10.49 -23.06
CA PRO A 209 -34.76 -9.46 -24.00
C PRO A 209 -34.27 -8.05 -23.63
N GLU A 210 -34.34 -7.70 -22.34
CA GLU A 210 -33.89 -6.40 -21.85
C GLU A 210 -32.36 -6.27 -21.91
N TYR A 211 -31.62 -7.37 -21.70
CA TYR A 211 -30.17 -7.36 -21.89
C TYR A 211 -29.81 -7.05 -23.35
N LYS A 212 -30.44 -7.74 -24.30
CA LYS A 212 -30.23 -7.49 -25.74
C LYS A 212 -30.54 -6.04 -26.12
N TYR A 213 -31.64 -5.49 -25.61
CA TYR A 213 -32.00 -4.09 -25.83
C TYR A 213 -30.91 -3.11 -25.39
N HIS A 214 -30.44 -3.21 -24.13
CA HIS A 214 -29.42 -2.30 -23.61
C HIS A 214 -28.04 -2.52 -24.24
N ARG A 215 -27.68 -3.77 -24.55
CA ARG A 215 -26.47 -4.12 -25.29
C ARG A 215 -26.46 -3.46 -26.68
N ASP A 216 -27.56 -3.56 -27.41
CA ASP A 216 -27.68 -2.98 -28.75
C ASP A 216 -27.63 -1.45 -28.71
N ASN A 217 -28.19 -0.82 -27.67
CA ASN A 217 -28.08 0.62 -27.45
C ASN A 217 -26.63 1.06 -27.22
N ILE A 218 -25.85 0.31 -26.44
CA ILE A 218 -24.43 0.60 -26.22
C ILE A 218 -23.67 0.57 -27.55
N GLN A 219 -23.88 -0.46 -28.37
CA GLN A 219 -23.22 -0.57 -29.69
C GLN A 219 -23.59 0.58 -30.64
N LYS A 220 -24.84 1.05 -30.59
CA LYS A 220 -25.28 2.24 -31.32
C LYS A 220 -24.59 3.50 -30.82
N LEU A 221 -24.52 3.70 -29.50
CA LEU A 221 -23.90 4.88 -28.88
C LEU A 221 -22.39 4.96 -29.17
N GLU A 222 -21.70 3.82 -29.28
CA GLU A 222 -20.29 3.76 -29.65
C GLU A 222 -20.04 4.33 -31.05
N SER A 223 -20.91 3.98 -32.01
CA SER A 223 -20.81 4.38 -33.42
C SER A 223 -21.37 5.77 -33.74
N MET A 224 -22.13 6.40 -32.83
CA MET A 224 -22.67 7.75 -33.03
C MET A 224 -21.60 8.84 -32.88
N GLU A 225 -21.63 9.88 -33.70
CA GLU A 225 -20.80 11.08 -33.51
C GLU A 225 -21.42 11.97 -32.43
N LEU A 226 -20.98 11.76 -31.19
CA LEU A 226 -21.39 12.53 -30.01
C LEU A 226 -20.14 13.02 -29.27
N GLU A 227 -20.29 14.11 -28.52
CA GLU A 227 -19.28 14.58 -27.58
C GLU A 227 -18.92 13.47 -26.58
N GLN A 228 -17.62 13.28 -26.32
CA GLN A 228 -17.12 12.12 -25.59
C GLN A 228 -17.72 11.99 -24.18
N GLU A 229 -17.94 13.09 -23.48
CA GLU A 229 -18.51 13.08 -22.13
C GLU A 229 -19.99 12.67 -22.14
N VAL A 230 -20.76 13.21 -23.09
CA VAL A 230 -22.17 12.85 -23.28
C VAL A 230 -22.30 11.37 -23.66
N LYS A 231 -21.49 10.91 -24.61
CA LYS A 231 -21.44 9.50 -25.03
C LYS A 231 -21.12 8.58 -23.84
N ARG A 232 -20.12 8.94 -23.02
CA ARG A 232 -19.71 8.19 -21.84
C ARG A 232 -20.84 8.07 -20.80
N ASN A 233 -21.58 9.15 -20.56
CA ASN A 233 -22.66 9.14 -19.58
C ASN A 233 -23.85 8.29 -20.04
N LEU A 234 -24.20 8.34 -21.33
CA LEU A 234 -25.25 7.51 -21.90
C LEU A 234 -24.88 6.02 -21.84
N ILE A 235 -23.65 5.66 -22.22
CA ILE A 235 -23.18 4.26 -22.14
C ILE A 235 -23.18 3.77 -20.69
N LYS A 236 -22.75 4.59 -19.72
CA LYS A 236 -22.81 4.25 -18.30
C LYS A 236 -24.24 3.99 -17.81
N SER A 237 -25.20 4.78 -18.29
CA SER A 237 -26.62 4.58 -17.96
C SER A 237 -27.10 3.21 -18.44
N GLU A 238 -26.82 2.84 -19.70
CA GLU A 238 -27.20 1.54 -20.25
C GLU A 238 -26.51 0.38 -19.51
N VAL A 239 -25.22 0.51 -19.18
CA VAL A 239 -24.48 -0.48 -18.37
C VAL A 239 -25.11 -0.66 -16.98
N SER A 240 -25.54 0.44 -16.35
CA SER A 240 -26.25 0.39 -15.07
C SER A 240 -27.58 -0.36 -15.18
N GLN A 241 -28.31 -0.22 -16.29
CA GLN A 241 -29.54 -0.98 -16.51
C GLN A 241 -29.25 -2.48 -16.64
N ILE A 242 -28.22 -2.86 -17.40
CA ILE A 242 -27.78 -4.26 -17.50
C ILE A 242 -27.41 -4.82 -16.11
N TYR A 243 -26.74 -4.02 -15.28
CA TYR A 243 -26.42 -4.43 -13.91
C TYR A 243 -27.66 -4.66 -13.06
N SER A 244 -28.68 -3.81 -13.20
CA SER A 244 -29.94 -3.97 -12.46
C SER A 244 -30.68 -5.26 -12.79
N ILE A 245 -30.59 -5.76 -14.03
CA ILE A 245 -31.14 -7.07 -14.42
C ILE A 245 -30.46 -8.19 -13.60
N PHE A 246 -29.14 -8.17 -13.52
CA PHE A 246 -28.40 -9.16 -12.73
C PHE A 246 -28.73 -9.08 -11.24
N VAL A 247 -28.86 -7.88 -10.70
CA VAL A 247 -29.20 -7.69 -9.29
C VAL A 247 -30.64 -8.12 -9.03
N ALA A 248 -31.61 -7.72 -9.85
CA ALA A 248 -33.02 -8.06 -9.68
C ALA A 248 -33.27 -9.58 -9.78
N GLU A 249 -32.64 -10.26 -10.74
CA GLU A 249 -32.77 -11.72 -10.87
C GLU A 249 -32.06 -12.45 -9.72
N ASN A 250 -30.87 -12.04 -9.30
CA ASN A 250 -30.19 -12.67 -8.16
C ASN A 250 -30.90 -12.41 -6.82
N THR A 251 -31.49 -11.22 -6.63
CA THR A 251 -32.20 -10.87 -5.39
C THR A 251 -33.59 -11.51 -5.34
N SER A 252 -34.28 -11.63 -6.49
CA SER A 252 -35.53 -12.41 -6.59
C SER A 252 -35.30 -13.91 -6.40
N LEU A 253 -34.20 -14.47 -6.91
CA LEU A 253 -33.81 -15.86 -6.66
C LEU A 253 -33.44 -16.11 -5.20
N LYS A 254 -32.70 -15.19 -4.57
CA LYS A 254 -32.33 -15.31 -3.15
C LYS A 254 -33.56 -15.23 -2.24
N SER A 255 -34.43 -14.24 -2.45
CA SER A 255 -35.67 -14.10 -1.68
C SER A 255 -36.67 -15.25 -1.94
N ALA A 256 -36.74 -15.79 -3.16
CA ALA A 256 -37.53 -16.97 -3.45
C ALA A 256 -36.97 -18.23 -2.75
N GLY A 257 -35.64 -18.40 -2.74
CA GLY A 257 -34.97 -19.49 -2.03
C GLY A 257 -35.15 -19.38 -0.51
N GLU A 258 -35.00 -18.19 0.07
CA GLU A 258 -35.24 -17.94 1.50
C GLU A 258 -36.70 -18.22 1.88
N LYS A 259 -37.66 -17.79 1.06
CA LYS A 259 -39.08 -18.08 1.29
C LYS A 259 -39.42 -19.56 1.16
N GLN A 260 -38.81 -20.28 0.21
CA GLN A 260 -38.96 -21.74 0.11
C GLN A 260 -38.35 -22.45 1.33
N LEU A 261 -37.18 -22.00 1.78
CA LEU A 261 -36.52 -22.52 2.97
C LEU A 261 -37.39 -22.32 4.23
N GLU A 262 -37.96 -21.11 4.39
CA GLU A 262 -38.90 -20.77 5.46
C GLU A 262 -40.12 -21.71 5.47
N LEU A 263 -40.75 -21.94 4.30
CA LEU A 263 -41.89 -22.86 4.18
C LEU A 263 -41.53 -24.30 4.58
N LYS A 264 -40.35 -24.80 4.20
CA LYS A 264 -39.90 -26.15 4.56
C LYS A 264 -39.57 -26.28 6.04
N VAL A 265 -38.98 -25.25 6.63
CA VAL A 265 -38.74 -25.20 8.09
C VAL A 265 -40.05 -25.15 8.86
N HIS A 266 -41.04 -24.39 8.40
CA HIS A 266 -42.38 -24.39 8.99
C HIS A 266 -43.03 -25.77 8.93
N GLY A 267 -42.89 -26.51 7.82
CA GLY A 267 -43.36 -27.90 7.74
C GLY A 267 -42.77 -28.80 8.83
N LEU A 268 -41.47 -28.69 9.11
CA LEU A 268 -40.84 -29.43 10.22
C LEU A 268 -41.35 -28.99 11.60
N VAL A 269 -41.58 -27.69 11.80
CA VAL A 269 -42.15 -27.15 13.05
C VAL A 269 -43.59 -27.64 13.26
N ASP A 270 -44.39 -27.73 12.20
CA ASP A 270 -45.75 -28.25 12.26
C ASP A 270 -45.76 -29.73 12.64
N ILE A 271 -44.85 -30.54 12.10
CA ILE A 271 -44.68 -31.95 12.49
C ILE A 271 -44.33 -32.05 13.97
N LEU A 272 -43.34 -31.28 14.45
CA LEU A 272 -42.98 -31.26 15.88
C LEU A 272 -44.15 -30.83 16.77
N SER A 273 -44.96 -29.89 16.30
CA SER A 273 -46.14 -29.40 17.03
C SER A 273 -47.24 -30.45 17.10
N LYS A 274 -47.47 -31.22 16.03
CA LYS A 274 -48.40 -32.36 16.01
C LYS A 274 -47.95 -33.46 16.98
N ILE A 275 -46.68 -33.84 16.93
CA ILE A 275 -46.09 -34.84 17.84
C ILE A 275 -46.25 -34.40 19.30
N LYS A 276 -45.96 -33.12 19.59
CA LYS A 276 -46.14 -32.55 20.93
C LYS A 276 -47.59 -32.62 21.38
N TYR A 277 -48.53 -32.21 20.52
CA TYR A 277 -49.96 -32.25 20.82
C TYR A 277 -50.45 -33.68 21.11
N GLU A 278 -50.04 -34.66 20.29
CA GLU A 278 -50.40 -36.07 20.49
C GLU A 278 -49.84 -36.63 21.80
N ALA A 279 -48.61 -36.26 22.15
CA ALA A 279 -48.00 -36.63 23.42
C ALA A 279 -48.73 -35.99 24.63
N GLU A 280 -49.14 -34.72 24.54
CA GLU A 280 -49.88 -34.01 25.58
C GLU A 280 -51.30 -34.59 25.79
N GLU A 281 -51.96 -34.99 24.71
CA GLU A 281 -53.27 -35.67 24.71
C GLU A 281 -53.19 -37.16 25.11
N ARG A 282 -52.00 -37.65 25.50
CA ARG A 282 -51.70 -39.07 25.83
C ARG A 282 -52.08 -40.05 24.72
N ARG A 283 -52.06 -39.61 23.46
CA ARG A 283 -52.21 -40.47 22.29
C ARG A 283 -50.88 -41.18 22.02
N SER A 284 -50.94 -42.38 21.44
CA SER A 284 -49.74 -43.03 20.92
C SER A 284 -49.25 -42.28 19.70
N VAL A 285 -48.02 -41.75 19.75
CA VAL A 285 -47.36 -41.15 18.59
C VAL A 285 -46.80 -42.28 17.72
N ASP A 286 -47.38 -42.49 16.53
CA ASP A 286 -46.76 -43.35 15.54
C ASP A 286 -45.75 -42.54 14.72
N ALA A 287 -44.47 -42.72 15.03
CA ALA A 287 -43.41 -42.00 14.36
C ALA A 287 -43.33 -42.31 12.84
N TYR A 288 -43.84 -43.47 12.40
CA TYR A 288 -43.83 -43.81 10.97
C TYR A 288 -44.74 -42.91 10.14
N ASP A 289 -45.81 -42.36 10.73
CA ASP A 289 -46.75 -41.45 10.05
C ASP A 289 -46.08 -40.13 9.62
N TYR A 290 -44.95 -39.78 10.26
CA TYR A 290 -44.25 -38.52 10.05
C TYR A 290 -42.90 -38.67 9.34
N LEU A 291 -42.37 -39.90 9.21
CA LEU A 291 -41.04 -40.16 8.67
C LEU A 291 -40.86 -39.61 7.25
N GLU A 292 -41.82 -39.88 6.37
CA GLU A 292 -41.75 -39.46 4.97
C GLU A 292 -41.72 -37.93 4.85
N GLU A 293 -42.55 -37.23 5.61
CA GLU A 293 -42.60 -35.77 5.61
C GLU A 293 -41.30 -35.15 6.15
N VAL A 294 -40.69 -35.74 7.20
CA VAL A 294 -39.40 -35.28 7.73
C VAL A 294 -38.27 -35.55 6.75
N ILE A 295 -38.25 -36.71 6.08
CA ILE A 295 -37.25 -37.04 5.05
C ILE A 295 -37.34 -36.04 3.90
N ASN A 296 -38.53 -35.87 3.33
CA ASN A 296 -38.75 -34.99 2.17
C ASN A 296 -38.41 -33.54 2.51
N SER A 297 -38.91 -33.02 3.63
CA SER A 297 -38.61 -31.65 4.06
C SER A 297 -37.12 -31.45 4.32
N SER A 298 -36.43 -32.42 4.92
CA SER A 298 -34.99 -32.33 5.21
C SER A 298 -34.14 -32.41 3.94
N LYS A 299 -34.55 -33.22 2.94
CA LYS A 299 -33.91 -33.29 1.62
C LYS A 299 -34.06 -31.99 0.86
N ASP A 300 -35.28 -31.46 0.79
CA ASP A 300 -35.56 -30.20 0.11
C ASP A 300 -34.74 -29.06 0.73
N ILE A 301 -34.62 -29.03 2.06
CA ILE A 301 -33.76 -28.08 2.77
C ILE A 301 -32.29 -28.28 2.40
N LEU A 302 -31.79 -29.52 2.39
CA LEU A 302 -30.41 -29.81 2.00
C LEU A 302 -30.11 -29.34 0.57
N GLU A 303 -30.97 -29.64 -0.39
CA GLU A 303 -30.82 -29.23 -1.79
C GLU A 303 -30.85 -27.70 -1.94
N LEU A 304 -31.76 -27.02 -1.23
CA LEU A 304 -31.84 -25.56 -1.22
C LEU A 304 -30.55 -24.94 -0.68
N ILE A 305 -30.01 -25.46 0.43
CA ILE A 305 -28.76 -24.96 1.03
C ILE A 305 -27.57 -25.20 0.09
N GLU A 306 -27.49 -26.35 -0.55
CA GLU A 306 -26.43 -26.67 -1.53
C GLU A 306 -26.50 -25.74 -2.76
N SER A 307 -27.71 -25.45 -3.24
CA SER A 307 -27.93 -24.55 -4.39
C SER A 307 -27.52 -23.10 -4.11
N MET A 308 -27.56 -22.68 -2.84
CA MET A 308 -27.13 -21.35 -2.39
C MET A 308 -25.60 -21.19 -2.34
N LYS A 309 -24.82 -22.20 -2.79
CA LYS A 309 -23.34 -22.20 -2.89
C LYS A 309 -22.61 -21.82 -1.60
N LEU A 310 -23.20 -22.13 -0.45
CA LEU A 310 -22.56 -21.93 0.85
C LEU A 310 -21.43 -22.96 0.99
N LYS A 311 -20.25 -22.53 1.47
CA LYS A 311 -19.06 -23.38 1.60
C LYS A 311 -19.43 -24.72 2.27
N ARG A 312 -18.89 -25.83 1.76
CA ARG A 312 -19.00 -27.17 2.39
C ARG A 312 -18.66 -27.04 3.86
N ASN A 313 -19.63 -27.32 4.73
CA ASN A 313 -19.45 -27.31 6.16
C ASN A 313 -19.76 -28.69 6.75
N THR A 314 -19.11 -29.02 7.86
CA THR A 314 -19.24 -30.30 8.56
C THR A 314 -20.68 -30.66 8.93
N HIS A 315 -21.55 -29.67 9.14
CA HIS A 315 -22.97 -29.89 9.43
C HIS A 315 -23.81 -30.31 8.22
N LEU A 316 -23.41 -29.97 6.98
CA LEU A 316 -24.12 -30.44 5.77
C LEU A 316 -23.87 -31.92 5.51
N ASP A 317 -22.63 -32.37 5.71
CA ASP A 317 -22.30 -33.79 5.61
C ASP A 317 -22.98 -34.61 6.71
N LEU A 318 -23.08 -34.05 7.92
CA LEU A 318 -23.86 -34.64 9.01
C LEU A 318 -25.35 -34.73 8.67
N LEU A 319 -25.95 -33.66 8.13
CA LEU A 319 -27.35 -33.67 7.70
C LEU A 319 -27.60 -34.73 6.62
N ARG A 320 -26.72 -34.81 5.61
CA ARG A 320 -26.82 -35.82 4.55
C ARG A 320 -26.75 -37.24 5.12
N ALA A 321 -25.86 -37.50 6.07
CA ALA A 321 -25.76 -38.80 6.75
C ALA A 321 -27.02 -39.13 7.57
N LYS A 322 -27.60 -38.13 8.25
CA LYS A 322 -28.83 -38.31 9.05
C LYS A 322 -30.06 -38.57 8.20
N ILE A 323 -30.20 -37.88 7.06
CA ILE A 323 -31.26 -38.15 6.08
C ILE A 323 -31.15 -39.59 5.56
N ALA A 324 -29.95 -40.03 5.16
CA ALA A 324 -29.74 -41.39 4.67
C ALA A 324 -30.06 -42.47 5.72
N ALA A 325 -29.72 -42.23 6.99
CA ALA A 325 -30.10 -43.11 8.09
C ALA A 325 -31.63 -43.15 8.29
N LEU A 326 -32.29 -42.00 8.20
CA LEU A 326 -33.75 -41.89 8.34
C LEU A 326 -34.49 -42.62 7.21
N GLU A 327 -33.96 -42.59 5.98
CA GLU A 327 -34.47 -43.38 4.86
C GLU A 327 -34.33 -44.89 5.08
N GLN A 328 -33.23 -45.34 5.69
CA GLN A 328 -33.06 -46.76 6.04
C GLN A 328 -34.10 -47.21 7.08
N ILE A 329 -34.41 -46.34 8.06
CA ILE A 329 -35.45 -46.59 9.07
C ILE A 329 -36.85 -46.61 8.43
N HIS A 330 -37.16 -45.67 7.53
CA HIS A 330 -38.42 -45.64 6.80
C HIS A 330 -38.65 -46.92 5.98
N ASN A 331 -37.57 -47.45 5.38
CA ASN A 331 -37.59 -48.74 4.67
C ASN A 331 -37.54 -49.97 5.60
N ARG A 332 -37.70 -49.80 6.92
CA ARG A 332 -37.66 -50.84 7.96
C ARG A 332 -36.35 -51.65 8.02
N ASN A 333 -35.26 -51.05 7.55
CA ASN A 333 -33.92 -51.65 7.52
C ASN A 333 -32.99 -51.06 8.60
N GLY A 334 -33.50 -50.19 9.48
CA GLY A 334 -32.74 -49.52 10.54
C GLY A 334 -32.99 -50.11 11.93
N ASN A 335 -32.00 -49.98 12.81
CA ASN A 335 -32.05 -50.44 14.21
C ASN A 335 -32.34 -49.31 15.22
N GLU A 336 -32.44 -48.07 14.75
CA GLU A 336 -32.65 -46.88 15.61
C GLU A 336 -34.14 -46.57 15.76
N GLU A 337 -34.54 -46.07 16.93
CA GLU A 337 -35.92 -45.68 17.19
C GLU A 337 -36.34 -44.53 16.25
N PRO A 338 -37.44 -44.67 15.48
CA PRO A 338 -37.79 -43.71 14.43
C PRO A 338 -37.97 -42.28 14.95
N LEU A 339 -38.61 -42.11 16.11
CA LEU A 339 -38.86 -40.79 16.70
C LEU A 339 -37.55 -40.09 17.09
N PHE A 340 -36.60 -40.85 17.65
CA PHE A 340 -35.27 -40.33 18.01
C PHE A 340 -34.47 -39.93 16.77
N ALA A 341 -34.49 -40.77 15.72
CA ALA A 341 -33.82 -40.48 14.46
C ALA A 341 -34.40 -39.24 13.76
N MET A 342 -35.73 -39.04 13.83
CA MET A 342 -36.38 -37.84 13.31
C MET A 342 -35.90 -36.59 14.05
N PHE A 343 -35.91 -36.59 15.38
CA PHE A 343 -35.44 -35.44 16.17
C PHE A 343 -33.95 -35.15 15.92
N SER A 344 -33.12 -36.19 15.82
CA SER A 344 -31.70 -36.04 15.49
C SER A 344 -31.49 -35.44 14.09
N THR A 345 -32.34 -35.79 13.12
CA THR A 345 -32.31 -35.23 11.76
C THR A 345 -32.75 -33.76 11.76
N ILE A 346 -33.81 -33.40 12.48
CA ILE A 346 -34.27 -32.00 12.61
C ILE A 346 -33.23 -31.15 13.36
N GLU A 347 -32.53 -31.72 14.34
CA GLU A 347 -31.42 -31.04 15.01
C GLU A 347 -30.25 -30.78 14.04
N ALA A 348 -29.94 -31.74 13.16
CA ALA A 348 -28.94 -31.55 12.10
C ALA A 348 -29.36 -30.46 11.10
N VAL A 349 -30.65 -30.39 10.73
CA VAL A 349 -31.21 -29.30 9.93
C VAL A 349 -30.97 -27.95 10.61
N LYS A 350 -31.30 -27.84 11.91
CA LYS A 350 -31.07 -26.61 12.69
C LYS A 350 -29.59 -26.20 12.68
N LYS A 351 -28.67 -27.13 12.89
CA LYS A 351 -27.22 -26.85 12.87
C LYS A 351 -26.75 -26.37 11.50
N ALA A 352 -27.18 -27.03 10.43
CA ALA A 352 -26.88 -26.61 9.07
C ALA A 352 -27.40 -25.19 8.78
N LEU A 353 -28.61 -24.84 9.23
CA LEU A 353 -29.17 -23.49 9.06
C LEU A 353 -28.43 -22.42 9.90
N MET A 354 -28.00 -22.74 11.12
CA MET A 354 -27.24 -21.81 11.96
C MET A 354 -25.90 -21.41 11.32
N ASP A 355 -25.24 -22.34 10.64
CA ASP A 355 -24.01 -22.04 9.89
C ASP A 355 -24.22 -21.00 8.79
N ILE A 356 -25.40 -21.02 8.15
CA ILE A 356 -25.76 -20.05 7.11
C ILE A 356 -25.87 -18.66 7.73
N SER A 357 -26.60 -18.55 8.84
CA SER A 357 -26.76 -17.28 9.56
C SER A 357 -25.42 -16.72 10.04
N ASN A 358 -24.51 -17.58 10.54
CA ASN A 358 -23.20 -17.16 11.03
C ASN A 358 -22.26 -16.70 9.90
N ASN A 359 -22.27 -17.39 8.75
CA ASN A 359 -21.49 -17.01 7.58
C ASN A 359 -21.97 -15.70 6.94
N GLN A 360 -23.28 -15.41 7.00
CA GLN A 360 -23.84 -14.14 6.52
C GLN A 360 -23.44 -12.95 7.39
N ASN A 361 -23.28 -13.13 8.70
CA ASN A 361 -22.88 -12.07 9.63
C ASN A 361 -21.37 -11.74 9.57
N GLN A 362 -20.52 -12.68 9.13
CA GLN A 362 -19.08 -12.43 8.97
C GLN A 362 -18.71 -11.66 7.68
N GLY A 363 -19.65 -11.51 6.73
CA GLY A 363 -19.45 -10.73 5.50
C GLY A 363 -19.81 -9.24 5.61
N ASN A 364 -20.36 -8.80 6.76
CA ASN A 364 -20.81 -7.43 7.03
C ASN A 364 -19.99 -6.73 8.14
N ALA A 365 -18.84 -7.29 8.52
CA ALA A 365 -17.94 -6.75 9.54
C ALA A 365 -16.67 -6.16 8.93
#